data_AF-A0AA47HXH6-F1
#
_entry.id   AF-A0AA47HXH6-F1
#
_cell.length_a   1.000
_cell.length_b   1.000
_cell.length_c   1.000
_cell.angle_alpha   90.00
_cell.angle_beta   90.00
_cell.angle_gamma   90.00
#
_symmetry.space_group_name_H-M   'P 1'
#
loop_
_entity.id
_entity.type
_entity.pdbx_description
1 polymer ?
#
loop_
_entity_poly.entity_id
_entity_poly.type
_entity_poly.pdbx_seq_one_letter_code
_entity_poly.pdbx_strand_id
1 'polypeptide(L)'
;MKQYLQPLAWGVAMASMVAMASGFALSMVAGTAQAAMTHDHGKHDQAAVIEPRPGIRWNTDEALREGMTRIHQAVQRSLPDAPGESIGDQAAAALQRDIEAATSYLIANCKLPEAADAALHGC
;
A
#
# COMPACT_ATOMS: atom_id res chain seq x y z
N MET A 1 27.63 58.75 12.28
CA MET A 1 27.02 58.17 11.06
C MET A 1 27.40 56.68 10.86
N LYS A 2 27.42 55.84 11.92
CA LYS A 2 27.76 54.40 11.80
C LYS A 2 26.68 53.45 12.36
N GLN A 3 25.64 54.01 13.00
CA GLN A 3 24.64 53.28 13.80
C GLN A 3 23.43 52.80 12.96
N TYR A 4 23.24 53.36 11.76
CA TYR A 4 22.08 53.07 10.91
C TYR A 4 22.33 51.98 9.84
N LEU A 5 23.55 51.48 9.70
CA LEU A 5 23.90 50.44 8.71
C LEU A 5 23.67 49.01 9.22
N GLN A 6 23.64 48.80 10.54
CA GLN A 6 23.50 47.47 11.15
C GLN A 6 22.09 46.84 11.00
N PRO A 7 20.96 47.55 11.15
CA PRO A 7 19.63 46.93 11.02
C PRO A 7 19.29 46.58 9.56
N LEU A 8 19.84 47.32 8.59
CA LEU A 8 19.68 47.03 7.16
C LEU A 8 20.46 45.78 6.74
N ALA A 9 21.68 45.59 7.26
CA ALA A 9 22.49 44.41 6.98
C ALA A 9 21.85 43.12 7.52
N TRP A 10 21.21 43.17 8.70
CA TRP A 10 20.46 42.04 9.25
C TRP A 10 19.14 41.78 8.52
N GLY A 11 18.45 42.82 8.05
CA GLY A 11 17.23 42.68 7.24
C GLY A 11 17.49 41.98 5.91
N VAL A 12 18.58 42.34 5.22
CA VAL A 12 18.98 41.69 3.95
C VAL A 12 19.46 40.26 4.18
N ALA A 13 20.24 40.00 5.23
CA ALA A 13 20.71 38.64 5.56
C ALA A 13 19.56 37.69 5.91
N MET A 14 18.56 38.15 6.68
CA MET A 14 17.38 37.35 7.04
C MET A 14 16.46 37.11 5.82
N ALA A 15 16.30 38.10 4.93
CA ALA A 15 15.54 37.93 3.69
C ALA A 15 16.19 36.93 2.72
N SER A 16 17.53 36.93 2.62
CA SER A 16 18.27 35.96 1.80
C SER A 16 18.17 34.53 2.34
N MET A 17 18.19 34.33 3.66
CA MET A 17 18.01 32.99 4.25
C MET A 17 16.60 32.42 3.99
N VAL A 18 15.56 33.25 4.06
CA VAL A 18 14.17 32.83 3.79
C VAL A 18 13.96 32.51 2.31
N ALA A 19 14.54 33.29 1.39
CA ALA A 19 14.45 33.04 -0.05
C ALA A 19 15.15 31.73 -0.47
N MET A 20 16.31 31.42 0.13
CA MET A 20 17.06 30.19 -0.16
C MET A 20 16.36 28.93 0.38
N ALA A 21 15.73 29.01 1.56
CA ALA A 21 14.93 27.92 2.11
C ALA A 21 13.67 27.61 1.29
N SER A 22 13.07 28.64 0.67
CA SER A 22 11.85 28.50 -0.13
C SER A 22 12.12 27.85 -1.50
N GLY A 23 13.29 28.10 -2.09
CA GLY A 23 13.72 27.46 -3.34
C GLY A 23 14.00 25.96 -3.18
N PHE A 24 14.58 25.54 -2.04
CA PHE A 24 14.85 24.13 -1.75
C PHE A 24 13.55 23.32 -1.56
N ALA A 25 12.56 23.89 -0.86
CA ALA A 25 11.26 23.26 -0.67
C ALA A 25 10.50 23.06 -2.00
N LEU A 26 10.57 24.03 -2.92
CA LEU A 26 9.90 23.92 -4.22
C LEU A 26 10.60 22.93 -5.16
N SER A 27 11.91 22.74 -5.01
CA SER A 27 12.66 21.75 -5.79
C SER A 27 12.44 20.31 -5.32
N MET A 28 12.04 20.10 -4.05
CA MET A 28 11.65 18.76 -3.56
C MET A 28 10.23 18.35 -3.96
N VAL A 29 9.28 19.29 -4.09
CA VAL A 29 7.89 18.95 -4.43
C VAL A 29 7.68 18.67 -5.92
N ALA A 30 8.52 19.24 -6.80
CA ALA A 30 8.42 19.01 -8.25
C ALA A 30 8.97 17.64 -8.71
N GLY A 31 9.71 16.92 -7.85
CA GLY A 31 10.36 15.66 -8.18
C GLY A 31 9.50 14.39 -8.03
N THR A 32 8.29 14.48 -7.47
CA THR A 32 7.48 13.29 -7.13
C THR A 32 6.33 13.01 -8.11
N ALA A 33 6.23 13.73 -9.23
CA ALA A 33 5.08 13.65 -10.12
C ALA A 33 5.31 12.83 -11.42
N GLN A 34 6.15 11.80 -11.39
CA GLN A 34 6.16 10.79 -12.47
C GLN A 34 6.35 9.38 -11.90
N ALA A 35 5.27 8.83 -11.37
CA ALA A 35 5.04 7.39 -11.44
C ALA A 35 3.98 7.15 -12.51
N ALA A 36 4.40 7.15 -13.79
CA ALA A 36 3.62 6.45 -14.80
C ALA A 36 3.74 4.97 -14.48
N MET A 37 2.82 4.47 -13.66
CA MET A 37 2.66 3.04 -13.43
C MET A 37 2.17 2.43 -14.75
N THR A 38 3.09 2.04 -15.62
CA THR A 38 2.77 1.05 -16.63
C THR A 38 2.47 -0.23 -15.85
N HIS A 39 1.23 -0.71 -15.92
CA HIS A 39 0.88 -2.05 -15.46
C HIS A 39 1.56 -3.07 -16.39
N ASP A 40 2.86 -3.23 -16.23
CA ASP A 40 3.62 -4.30 -16.85
C ASP A 40 3.56 -5.50 -15.91
N HIS A 41 2.86 -6.56 -16.32
CA HIS A 41 2.93 -7.88 -15.67
C HIS A 41 4.23 -8.63 -16.06
N GLY A 42 5.27 -7.88 -16.42
CA GLY A 42 6.49 -8.36 -17.04
C GLY A 42 7.58 -8.69 -16.03
N LYS A 43 7.83 -9.99 -15.92
CA LYS A 43 9.01 -10.65 -15.33
C LYS A 43 9.15 -10.55 -13.81
N HIS A 44 8.41 -11.43 -13.14
CA HIS A 44 8.99 -12.16 -12.02
C HIS A 44 10.20 -12.94 -12.56
N ASP A 45 11.40 -12.51 -12.20
CA ASP A 45 12.65 -13.20 -12.53
C ASP A 45 12.60 -14.64 -12.03
N GLN A 46 12.29 -15.57 -12.94
CA GLN A 46 12.43 -17.03 -12.80
C GLN A 46 12.19 -17.56 -11.39
N ALA A 47 11.09 -17.07 -10.81
CA ALA A 47 10.21 -17.83 -9.97
C ALA A 47 10.17 -19.26 -10.53
N ALA A 48 10.77 -20.22 -9.81
CA ALA A 48 10.81 -21.60 -10.25
C ALA A 48 9.37 -22.03 -10.46
N VAL A 49 8.94 -22.13 -11.72
CA VAL A 49 7.55 -22.43 -12.09
C VAL A 49 7.16 -23.70 -11.35
N ILE A 50 6.47 -23.54 -10.22
CA ILE A 50 5.76 -24.61 -9.58
C ILE A 50 4.59 -24.82 -10.53
N GLU A 51 4.79 -25.66 -11.54
CA GLU A 51 3.72 -26.14 -12.40
C GLU A 51 2.57 -26.53 -11.47
N PRO A 52 1.43 -25.80 -11.50
CA PRO A 52 0.31 -26.10 -10.62
C PRO A 52 -0.07 -27.53 -10.94
N ARG A 53 0.25 -28.49 -10.06
CA ARG A 53 0.09 -29.91 -10.39
C ARG A 53 -1.40 -30.12 -10.69
N PRO A 54 -1.79 -30.35 -11.96
CA PRO A 54 -3.20 -30.36 -12.31
C PRO A 54 -3.87 -31.48 -11.51
N GLY A 55 -4.83 -31.12 -10.67
CA GLY A 55 -5.61 -32.07 -9.88
C GLY A 55 -5.20 -32.31 -8.42
N ILE A 56 -4.13 -31.69 -7.90
CA ILE A 56 -3.88 -31.73 -6.44
C ILE A 56 -4.67 -30.64 -5.75
N ARG A 57 -5.67 -31.05 -4.96
CA ARG A 57 -6.28 -30.19 -3.94
C ARG A 57 -5.47 -30.32 -2.67
N TRP A 58 -4.80 -29.25 -2.25
CA TRP A 58 -4.14 -29.21 -0.96
C TRP A 58 -5.17 -29.10 0.16
N ASN A 59 -4.93 -29.81 1.27
CA ASN A 59 -5.74 -29.62 2.47
C ASN A 59 -5.51 -28.20 2.99
N THR A 60 -6.61 -27.51 3.29
CA THR A 60 -6.60 -26.23 4.03
C THR A 60 -6.83 -26.49 5.50
N ASP A 61 -6.32 -25.62 6.36
CA ASP A 61 -6.67 -25.65 7.78
C ASP A 61 -7.93 -24.82 8.08
N GLU A 62 -8.36 -24.87 9.33
CA GLU A 62 -9.56 -24.14 9.79
C GLU A 62 -9.36 -22.64 9.79
N ALA A 63 -8.19 -22.17 10.25
CA ALA A 63 -7.85 -20.75 10.31
C ALA A 63 -7.88 -20.10 8.91
N LEU A 64 -7.35 -20.78 7.88
CA LEU A 64 -7.40 -20.31 6.50
C LEU A 64 -8.83 -20.18 6.00
N ARG A 65 -9.65 -21.22 6.19
CA ARG A 65 -11.05 -21.20 5.75
C ARG A 65 -11.83 -20.08 6.44
N GLU A 66 -11.61 -19.90 7.74
CA GLU A 66 -12.26 -18.85 8.52
C GLU A 66 -11.81 -17.45 8.07
N GLY A 67 -10.51 -17.21 7.98
CA GLY A 67 -9.97 -15.91 7.55
C GLY A 67 -10.45 -15.53 6.14
N MET A 68 -10.40 -16.46 5.19
CA MET A 68 -10.90 -16.23 3.83
C MET A 68 -12.42 -16.04 3.79
N THR A 69 -13.19 -16.72 4.65
CA THR A 69 -14.64 -16.49 4.79
C THR A 69 -14.92 -15.08 5.29
N ARG A 70 -14.16 -14.60 6.30
CA ARG A 70 -14.28 -13.24 6.82
C ARG A 70 -13.98 -12.19 5.74
N ILE A 71 -12.91 -12.38 4.96
CA ILE A 71 -12.57 -11.50 3.82
C ILE A 71 -13.71 -11.47 2.80
N HIS A 72 -14.20 -12.65 2.37
CA HIS A 72 -15.29 -12.72 1.40
C HIS A 72 -16.53 -11.99 1.89
N GLN A 73 -16.94 -12.20 3.15
CA GLN A 73 -18.09 -11.51 3.72
C GLN A 73 -17.87 -9.99 3.84
N ALA A 74 -16.68 -9.53 4.18
CA ALA A 74 -16.34 -8.11 4.24
C ALA A 74 -16.49 -7.45 2.87
N VAL A 75 -15.95 -8.09 1.82
CA VAL A 75 -16.10 -7.62 0.43
C VAL A 75 -17.58 -7.56 0.06
N GLN A 76 -18.36 -8.62 0.30
CA GLN A 76 -19.78 -8.64 -0.08
C GLN A 76 -20.59 -7.54 0.61
N ARG A 77 -20.31 -7.24 1.89
CA ARG A 77 -20.98 -6.12 2.60
C ARG A 77 -20.58 -4.74 2.09
N SER A 78 -19.44 -4.64 1.40
CA SER A 78 -18.87 -3.37 0.95
C SER A 78 -19.29 -2.98 -0.47
N LEU A 79 -19.81 -3.93 -1.25
CA LEU A 79 -20.23 -3.69 -2.63
C LEU A 79 -21.50 -2.84 -2.66
N PRO A 80 -21.59 -1.88 -3.59
CA PRO A 80 -22.82 -1.11 -3.80
C PRO A 80 -23.91 -1.98 -4.44
N ASP A 81 -25.17 -1.62 -4.20
CA ASP A 81 -26.34 -2.33 -4.73
C ASP A 81 -26.44 -2.21 -6.26
N ALA A 82 -26.03 -1.07 -6.82
CA ALA A 82 -26.05 -0.81 -8.25
C ALA A 82 -24.73 -1.25 -8.92
N PRO A 83 -24.78 -2.09 -9.96
CA PRO A 83 -23.58 -2.44 -10.73
C PRO A 83 -22.91 -1.20 -11.32
N GLY A 84 -21.59 -1.08 -11.13
CA GLY A 84 -20.77 0.01 -11.68
C GLY A 84 -20.68 1.26 -10.80
N GLU A 85 -21.40 1.30 -9.68
CA GLU A 85 -21.18 2.32 -8.66
C GLU A 85 -19.86 2.07 -7.91
N SER A 86 -19.23 3.15 -7.43
CA SER A 86 -18.04 3.05 -6.60
C SER A 86 -18.42 2.76 -5.15
N ILE A 87 -17.56 2.05 -4.43
CA ILE A 87 -17.68 1.91 -2.98
C ILE A 87 -17.62 3.29 -2.30
N GLY A 88 -18.54 3.58 -1.38
CA GLY A 88 -18.52 4.82 -0.61
C GLY A 88 -17.40 4.83 0.44
N ASP A 89 -16.89 6.01 0.79
CA ASP A 89 -15.73 6.18 1.69
C ASP A 89 -15.87 5.44 3.03
N GLN A 90 -17.05 5.49 3.64
CA GLN A 90 -17.31 4.80 4.91
C GLN A 90 -17.26 3.27 4.75
N ALA A 91 -17.83 2.75 3.65
CA ALA A 91 -17.79 1.32 3.34
C ALA A 91 -16.36 0.88 3.01
N ALA A 92 -15.59 1.69 2.29
CA ALA A 92 -14.19 1.44 2.01
C ALA A 92 -13.34 1.41 3.28
N ALA A 93 -13.52 2.37 4.19
CA ALA A 93 -12.83 2.38 5.48
C ALA A 93 -13.21 1.18 6.36
N ALA A 94 -14.47 0.72 6.32
CA ALA A 94 -14.88 -0.49 7.03
C ALA A 94 -14.26 -1.76 6.41
N LEU A 95 -14.29 -1.86 5.08
CA LEU A 95 -13.66 -2.95 4.34
C LEU A 95 -12.16 -3.07 4.67
N GLN A 96 -11.44 -1.94 4.69
CA GLN A 96 -10.02 -1.90 5.06
C GLN A 96 -9.79 -2.56 6.42
N ARG A 97 -10.50 -2.10 7.48
CA ARG A 97 -10.32 -2.63 8.83
C ARG A 97 -10.64 -4.13 8.91
N ASP A 98 -11.71 -4.56 8.23
CA ASP A 98 -12.12 -5.96 8.24
C ASP A 98 -11.09 -6.86 7.54
N ILE A 99 -10.51 -6.41 6.41
CA ILE A 99 -9.44 -7.11 5.70
C ILE A 99 -8.17 -7.17 6.55
N GLU A 100 -7.76 -6.06 7.17
CA GLU A 100 -6.58 -6.01 8.05
C GLU A 100 -6.72 -6.96 9.24
N ALA A 101 -7.90 -7.01 9.86
CA ALA A 101 -8.19 -7.91 10.98
C ALA A 101 -8.18 -9.38 10.55
N ALA A 102 -8.81 -9.72 9.42
CA ALA A 102 -8.81 -11.08 8.90
C ALA A 102 -7.39 -11.54 8.48
N THR A 103 -6.61 -10.64 7.89
CA THR A 103 -5.21 -10.91 7.50
C THR A 103 -4.34 -11.13 8.73
N SER A 104 -4.48 -10.28 9.75
CA SER A 104 -3.78 -10.44 11.04
C SER A 104 -4.12 -11.79 11.70
N TYR A 105 -5.38 -12.20 11.64
CA TYR A 105 -5.82 -13.51 12.10
C TYR A 105 -5.17 -14.65 11.31
N LEU A 106 -5.14 -14.57 9.98
CA LEU A 106 -4.50 -15.57 9.12
C LEU A 106 -3.02 -15.72 9.46
N ILE A 107 -2.28 -14.60 9.56
CA ILE A 107 -0.84 -14.63 9.90
C ILE A 107 -0.60 -15.29 11.26
N ALA A 108 -1.46 -15.03 12.25
CA ALA A 108 -1.27 -15.56 13.60
C ALA A 108 -1.70 -17.03 13.76
N ASN A 109 -2.63 -17.52 12.93
CA ASN A 109 -3.32 -18.80 13.19
C ASN A 109 -3.21 -19.83 12.06
N CYS A 110 -2.95 -19.40 10.81
CA CYS A 110 -2.81 -20.31 9.67
C CYS A 110 -1.51 -21.11 9.78
N LYS A 111 -1.61 -22.43 9.64
CA LYS A 111 -0.54 -23.42 9.78
C LYS A 111 -0.68 -24.49 8.70
N LEU A 112 -0.40 -24.09 7.47
CA LEU A 112 -0.33 -25.04 6.36
C LEU A 112 0.97 -25.83 6.39
N PRO A 113 0.98 -27.08 5.89
CA PRO A 113 2.22 -27.74 5.50
C PRO A 113 2.98 -26.91 4.46
N GLU A 114 4.30 -26.94 4.50
CA GLU A 114 5.19 -26.17 3.62
C GLU A 114 4.82 -26.28 2.13
N ALA A 115 4.54 -27.49 1.65
CA ALA A 115 4.17 -27.70 0.24
C ALA A 115 2.83 -27.05 -0.15
N ALA A 116 1.88 -26.96 0.79
CA ALA A 116 0.59 -26.29 0.55
C ALA A 116 0.74 -24.76 0.63
N ASP A 117 1.60 -24.26 1.52
CA ASP A 117 1.92 -22.83 1.63
C ASP A 117 2.65 -22.30 0.38
N ALA A 118 3.63 -23.07 -0.12
CA ALA A 118 4.35 -22.76 -1.36
C ALA A 118 3.41 -22.65 -2.58
N ALA A 119 2.32 -23.41 -2.60
CA ALA A 119 1.32 -23.32 -3.65
C ALA A 119 0.49 -22.01 -3.62
N LEU A 120 0.45 -21.31 -2.48
CA LEU A 120 -0.25 -20.02 -2.32
C LEU A 120 0.68 -18.82 -2.57
N HIS A 121 1.93 -18.93 -2.11
CA HIS A 121 2.89 -17.83 -2.21
C HIS A 121 3.61 -17.77 -3.55
N GLY A 122 3.51 -18.84 -4.35
CA GLY A 122 4.37 -19.01 -5.52
C GLY A 122 5.83 -19.14 -5.11
N CYS A 123 6.64 -19.63 -6.03
CA CYS A 123 8.08 -19.41 -6.01
C CYS A 123 8.43 -18.83 -7.33
#